data_AF-A0A660SCP4-F1
#
_entry.id   AF-A0A660SCP4-F1
#
_cell.length_a   1.000
_cell.length_b   1.000
_cell.length_c   1.000
_cell.angle_alpha   90.00
_cell.angle_beta   90.00
_cell.angle_gamma   90.00
#
_symmetry.space_group_name_H-M   'P 1'
#
loop_
_entity.id
_entity.type
_entity.pdbx_description
1 polymer ?
#
loop_
_entity_poly.entity_id
_entity_poly.type
_entity_poly.pdbx_seq_one_letter_code
_entity_poly.pdbx_strand_id
1 'polypeptide(L)'
;MEEQAAQLAEATLTDEWITKWEDRIGLDFRVGNVFNRNAFYEAIRNFSNGIGDSNPLYRDPEYAKRTKYGALIAPPSWVAS
;
A
#
# COMPACT_ATOMS: atom_id res chain seq x y z
N MET A 1 -17.21 38.69 24.62
CA MET A 1 -17.98 37.69 23.86
C MET A 1 -17.22 36.39 23.99
N GLU A 2 -17.78 35.39 24.64
CA GLU A 2 -17.20 34.04 24.63
C GLU A 2 -17.35 33.46 23.23
N GLU A 3 -16.22 33.05 22.66
CA GLU A 3 -16.15 32.45 21.35
C GLU A 3 -16.62 30.99 21.46
N GLN A 4 -17.84 30.71 20.99
CA GLN A 4 -18.36 29.34 20.90
C GLN A 4 -17.81 28.66 19.65
N ALA A 5 -16.79 27.82 19.84
CA ALA A 5 -16.32 26.90 18.81
C ALA A 5 -17.19 25.63 18.82
N ALA A 6 -17.66 25.19 17.65
CA ALA A 6 -18.39 23.94 17.51
C ALA A 6 -17.46 22.73 17.77
N GLN A 7 -17.84 21.84 18.69
CA GLN A 7 -17.09 20.64 18.97
C GLN A 7 -17.31 19.61 17.86
N LEU A 8 -16.22 19.14 17.24
CA LEU A 8 -16.26 18.09 16.23
C LEU A 8 -16.62 16.75 16.87
N ALA A 9 -17.25 15.87 16.11
CA ALA A 9 -17.53 14.52 16.56
C ALA A 9 -16.22 13.77 16.83
N GLU A 10 -15.97 13.44 18.10
CA GLU A 10 -14.82 12.64 18.51
C GLU A 10 -15.13 11.15 18.31
N ALA A 11 -14.20 10.42 17.69
CA ALA A 11 -14.28 8.98 17.63
C ALA A 11 -14.05 8.39 19.03
N THR A 12 -14.91 7.46 19.47
CA THR A 12 -14.73 6.78 20.76
C THR A 12 -13.55 5.81 20.65
N LEU A 13 -12.55 5.99 21.52
CA LEU A 13 -11.45 5.06 21.72
C LEU A 13 -11.26 4.89 23.23
N THR A 14 -11.49 3.68 23.76
CA THR A 14 -11.37 3.40 25.20
C THR A 14 -10.13 2.56 25.49
N ASP A 15 -9.60 2.67 26.71
CA ASP A 15 -8.47 1.86 27.17
C ASP A 15 -8.79 0.36 27.10
N GLU A 16 -10.04 -0.04 27.40
CA GLU A 16 -10.50 -1.43 27.27
C GLU A 16 -10.33 -1.97 25.84
N TRP A 17 -10.61 -1.14 24.83
CA TRP A 17 -10.42 -1.54 23.44
C TRP A 17 -8.94 -1.70 23.11
N ILE A 18 -8.08 -0.85 23.65
CA ILE A 18 -6.62 -0.94 23.47
C ILE A 18 -6.11 -2.25 24.10
N THR A 19 -6.47 -2.56 25.35
CA THR A 19 -6.07 -3.81 26.02
C THR A 19 -6.50 -5.04 25.23
N LYS A 20 -7.73 -5.07 24.70
CA LYS A 20 -8.20 -6.18 23.86
C LYS A 20 -7.43 -6.32 22.54
N TRP A 21 -6.84 -5.24 22.03
CA TRP A 21 -5.99 -5.27 20.85
C TRP A 21 -4.59 -5.80 21.16
N GLU A 22 -4.05 -5.54 22.35
CA GLU A 22 -2.76 -6.05 22.81
C GLU A 22 -2.71 -7.58 22.86
N ASP A 23 -3.83 -8.24 23.18
CA ASP A 23 -3.99 -9.71 23.15
C ASP A 23 -3.65 -10.33 21.77
N ARG A 24 -3.58 -9.52 20.70
CA ARG A 24 -3.28 -9.98 19.34
C ARG A 24 -1.79 -10.00 19.01
N ILE A 25 -0.93 -9.43 19.85
CA ILE A 25 0.51 -9.40 19.63
C ILE A 25 1.05 -10.83 19.64
N GLY A 26 1.73 -11.23 18.56
CA GLY A 26 2.29 -12.57 18.41
C GLY A 26 1.31 -13.64 17.92
N LEU A 27 0.05 -13.29 17.64
CA LEU A 27 -0.87 -14.20 16.96
C LEU A 27 -0.57 -14.28 15.45
N ASP A 28 -0.74 -15.46 14.88
CA ASP A 28 -0.63 -15.65 13.44
C ASP A 28 -1.78 -14.97 12.69
N PHE A 29 -1.45 -14.34 11.57
CA PHE A 29 -2.46 -13.79 10.69
C PHE A 29 -3.26 -14.92 10.02
N ARG A 30 -4.60 -14.79 10.06
CA ARG A 30 -5.54 -15.72 9.40
C ARG A 30 -5.30 -15.85 7.89
N VAL A 31 -4.75 -14.81 7.25
CA VAL A 31 -4.50 -14.78 5.80
C VAL A 31 -3.01 -14.55 5.59
N GLY A 32 -2.35 -15.50 4.93
CA GLY A 32 -0.99 -15.31 4.43
C GLY A 32 -1.02 -14.23 3.35
N ASN A 33 -0.46 -13.05 3.67
CA ASN A 33 -0.62 -11.80 2.94
C ASN A 33 0.10 -11.80 1.58
N VAL A 34 -0.37 -12.60 0.61
CA VAL A 34 0.19 -12.63 -0.74
C VAL A 34 -0.90 -12.31 -1.76
N PHE A 35 -1.09 -11.01 -1.98
CA PHE A 35 -1.97 -10.52 -3.05
C PHE A 35 -1.37 -10.82 -4.42
N ASN A 36 -0.07 -10.51 -4.60
CA ASN A 36 0.67 -10.73 -5.84
C ASN A 36 1.73 -11.82 -5.68
N ARG A 37 1.54 -12.99 -6.29
CA ARG A 37 2.58 -14.05 -6.37
C ARG A 37 3.55 -13.85 -7.52
N ASN A 38 3.05 -13.32 -8.64
CA ASN A 38 3.79 -13.14 -9.88
C ASN A 38 3.81 -11.66 -10.25
N ALA A 39 4.94 -11.20 -10.77
CA ALA A 39 5.12 -9.83 -11.27
C ALA A 39 4.72 -9.75 -12.75
N PHE A 40 3.42 -9.77 -13.03
CA PHE A 40 2.89 -9.60 -14.38
C PHE A 40 2.81 -8.12 -14.78
N TYR A 41 2.88 -7.85 -16.08
CA TYR A 41 2.82 -6.49 -16.64
C TYR A 41 1.58 -5.73 -16.15
N GLU A 42 0.40 -6.35 -16.25
CA GLU A 42 -0.88 -5.74 -15.88
C GLU A 42 -0.91 -5.38 -14.40
N ALA A 43 -0.34 -6.26 -13.57
CA ALA A 43 -0.21 -6.04 -12.14
C ALA A 43 0.66 -4.81 -11.91
N ILE A 44 1.92 -4.83 -12.38
CA ILE A 44 2.91 -3.75 -12.25
C ILE A 44 2.30 -2.40 -12.65
N ARG A 45 1.71 -2.36 -13.84
CA ARG A 45 1.07 -1.17 -14.41
C ARG A 45 -0.08 -0.67 -13.52
N ASN A 46 -0.92 -1.56 -13.00
CA ASN A 46 -2.07 -1.17 -12.17
C ASN A 46 -1.64 -0.57 -10.83
N PHE A 47 -0.62 -1.12 -10.17
CA PHE A 47 -0.07 -0.49 -8.95
C PHE A 47 0.56 0.85 -9.25
N SER A 48 1.39 0.95 -10.30
CA SER A 48 1.99 2.23 -10.70
C SER A 48 0.92 3.27 -10.97
N ASN A 49 -0.18 2.91 -11.62
CA ASN A 49 -1.32 3.81 -11.79
C ASN A 49 -1.99 4.17 -10.45
N GLY A 50 -2.17 3.21 -9.54
CA GLY A 50 -2.80 3.41 -8.23
C GLY A 50 -2.02 4.38 -7.34
N ILE A 51 -0.68 4.34 -7.40
CA ILE A 51 0.19 5.25 -6.65
C ILE A 51 0.52 6.54 -7.42
N GLY A 52 0.08 6.66 -8.68
CA GLY A 52 0.35 7.82 -9.53
C GLY A 52 1.78 7.89 -10.09
N ASP A 53 2.53 6.78 -10.12
CA ASP A 53 3.88 6.70 -10.67
C ASP A 53 3.82 6.48 -12.21
N SER A 54 4.24 7.51 -12.94
CA SER A 54 4.25 7.53 -14.41
C SER A 54 5.57 7.06 -15.03
N ASN A 55 6.52 6.55 -14.24
CA ASN A 55 7.82 6.12 -14.73
C ASN A 55 7.69 5.07 -15.87
N PRO A 56 8.25 5.34 -17.06
CA PRO A 56 8.15 4.43 -18.21
C PRO A 56 8.79 3.07 -17.95
N LEU A 57 9.74 2.97 -17.01
CA LEU A 57 10.39 1.71 -16.66
C LEU A 57 9.42 0.63 -16.12
N TYR A 58 8.24 1.03 -15.64
CA TYR A 58 7.24 0.11 -15.06
C TYR A 58 6.06 -0.15 -16.00
N ARG A 59 6.03 0.49 -17.17
CA ARG A 59 4.84 0.48 -18.04
C ARG A 59 5.10 0.45 -19.55
N ASP A 60 6.31 0.80 -19.99
CA ASP A 60 6.70 0.77 -21.40
C ASP A 60 7.79 -0.30 -21.63
N PRO A 61 7.44 -1.47 -22.22
CA PRO A 61 8.40 -2.50 -22.56
C PRO A 61 9.53 -2.05 -23.49
N GLU A 62 9.25 -1.14 -24.44
CA GLU A 62 10.25 -0.64 -25.38
C GLU A 62 11.23 0.31 -24.70
N TYR A 63 10.76 1.13 -23.77
CA TYR A 63 11.65 1.90 -22.90
C TYR A 63 12.53 0.98 -22.07
N ALA A 64 11.94 -0.01 -21.40
CA ALA A 64 12.64 -0.88 -20.48
C ALA A 64 13.73 -1.73 -21.17
N LYS A 65 13.50 -2.21 -22.40
CA LYS A 65 14.49 -2.91 -23.24
C LYS A 65 15.77 -2.11 -23.47
N ARG A 66 15.67 -0.78 -23.53
CA ARG A 66 16.83 0.12 -23.74
C ARG A 66 17.59 0.45 -22.45
N THR A 67 17.10 -0.01 -21.31
CA THR A 67 17.75 0.19 -20.01
C THR A 67 18.62 -1.01 -19.64
N LYS A 68 19.42 -0.88 -18.58
CA LYS A 68 20.22 -1.98 -18.02
C LYS A 68 19.39 -3.21 -17.59
N TYR A 69 18.07 -3.05 -17.41
CA TYR A 69 17.19 -4.12 -16.95
C TYR A 69 16.72 -5.02 -18.10
N GLY A 70 16.72 -4.53 -19.35
CA GLY A 70 16.34 -5.29 -20.55
C GLY A 70 14.86 -5.71 -20.65
N ALA A 71 14.08 -5.53 -19.59
CA ALA A 71 12.66 -5.82 -19.51
C ALA A 71 12.01 -4.92 -18.44
N LEU A 72 10.67 -4.91 -18.41
CA LEU A 72 9.93 -4.25 -17.35
C LEU A 72 10.31 -4.80 -15.98
N ILE A 73 10.39 -3.91 -15.00
CA ILE A 73 10.58 -4.26 -13.59
C ILE A 73 9.41 -3.71 -12.78
N ALA A 74 9.17 -4.29 -11.60
CA ALA A 74 8.23 -3.71 -10.65
C ALA A 74 8.87 -2.52 -9.92
N PRO A 75 8.09 -1.51 -9.50
CA PRO A 75 8.55 -0.47 -8.59
C PRO A 75 9.13 -1.08 -7.30
N PRO A 76 10.15 -0.47 -6.66
CA PRO A 76 10.67 -0.96 -5.39
C PRO A 76 9.62 -1.06 -4.28
N SER A 77 8.60 -0.20 -4.30
CA SER A 77 7.48 -0.23 -3.34
C SER A 77 6.47 -1.36 -3.59
N TRP A 78 6.55 -2.06 -4.72
CA TRP A 78 5.63 -3.14 -5.08
C TRP A 78 5.62 -4.29 -4.07
N VAL A 79 6.77 -4.59 -3.44
CA VAL A 79 6.87 -5.71 -2.48
C VAL A 79 6.05 -5.50 -1.20
N ALA A 80 5.57 -4.28 -0.96
CA ALA A 80 4.68 -3.95 0.15
C ALA A 80 3.18 -4.01 -0.24
N SER A 81 2.86 -4.46 -1.47
CA SER A 81 1.49 -4.58 -2.00
C SER A 81 0.90 -5.98 -1.94
#